data_AF-A0A644W0S0-F1
#
_entry.id   AF-A0A644W0S0-F1
#
_cell.length_a   1.000
_cell.length_b   1.000
_cell.length_c   1.000
_cell.angle_alpha   90.00
_cell.angle_beta   90.00
_cell.angle_gamma   90.00
#
_symmetry.space_group_name_H-M   'P 1'
#
loop_
_entity.id
_entity.type
_entity.pdbx_description
1 polymer ?
#
loop_
_entity_poly.entity_id
_entity_poly.type
_entity_poly.pdbx_seq_one_letter_code
_entity_poly.pdbx_strand_id
1 'polypeptide(L)'
;MKYLTQLAVIFGLCLVGDLISALLPFSFPGSVVSMLLVLVLLSTKLLKEQALGESADFMLRNMTFFFIPPGVSIIRYMDIINSIWWQLLLVNIVSVITCFAAASWTVVLVGRMQKALAGRRHA
;
A
#
# COMPACT_ATOMS: atom_id res chain seq x y z
N MET A 1 -1.93 10.07 27.90
CA MET A 1 -0.94 10.83 27.11
C MET A 1 -0.19 9.98 26.07
N LYS A 2 0.21 8.73 26.38
CA LYS A 2 0.93 7.86 25.41
C LYS A 2 0.17 7.64 24.09
N TYR A 3 -1.11 7.31 24.12
CA TYR A 3 -1.90 7.12 22.89
C TYR A 3 -1.97 8.37 22.01
N LEU A 4 -2.21 9.55 22.60
CA LEU A 4 -2.26 10.80 21.84
C LEU A 4 -0.92 11.13 21.17
N THR A 5 0.20 10.86 21.86
CA THR A 5 1.54 11.11 21.32
C THR A 5 1.90 10.13 20.20
N GLN A 6 1.58 8.84 20.34
CA GLN A 6 1.75 7.86 19.27
C GLN A 6 0.88 8.22 18.04
N LEU A 7 -0.38 8.62 18.27
CA LEU A 7 -1.27 9.07 17.19
C LEU A 7 -0.74 10.33 16.50
N ALA A 8 -0.26 11.31 17.26
CA ALA A 8 0.37 12.52 16.72
C ALA A 8 1.62 12.20 15.91
N VAL A 9 2.41 11.20 16.31
CA VAL A 9 3.56 10.72 15.52
C VAL A 9 3.07 10.11 14.20
N ILE A 10 2.07 9.23 14.22
CA ILE A 10 1.50 8.65 12.98
C ILE A 10 1.03 9.76 12.03
N PHE A 11 0.21 10.69 12.51
CA PHE A 11 -0.30 11.80 11.69
C PHE A 11 0.83 12.74 11.23
N GLY A 12 1.82 13.00 12.08
CA GLY A 12 3.00 13.79 11.71
C GLY A 12 3.79 13.16 10.58
N LEU A 13 4.00 11.84 10.62
CA LEU A 13 4.68 11.10 9.55
C LEU A 13 3.86 11.12 8.25
N CYS A 14 2.54 10.99 8.35
CA CYS A 14 1.63 11.13 7.20
C CYS A 14 1.72 12.53 6.56
N LEU A 15 1.71 13.59 7.38
CA LEU A 15 1.83 14.97 6.88
C LEU A 15 3.19 15.23 6.23
N VAL A 16 4.27 14.71 6.81
CA VAL A 16 5.61 14.81 6.22
C VAL A 16 5.67 14.05 4.89
N GLY A 17 5.10 12.84 4.83
CA GLY A 17 5.04 12.08 3.59
C GLY A 17 4.22 12.76 2.49
N ASP A 18 3.12 13.41 2.85
CA ASP A 18 2.30 14.20 1.93
C ASP A 18 3.02 15.46 1.43
N LEU A 19 3.75 16.14 2.33
CA LEU A 19 4.60 17.28 1.95
C LEU A 19 5.72 16.87 1.00
N ILE A 20 6.39 15.74 1.27
CA ILE A 20 7.42 15.19 0.38
C ILE A 20 6.81 14.81 -0.97
N SER A 21 5.63 14.18 -0.98
CA SER A 21 4.85 13.87 -2.18
C SER A 21 4.56 15.12 -3.01
N ALA A 22 4.17 16.23 -2.37
CA ALA A 22 3.89 17.49 -3.05
C ALA A 22 5.15 18.18 -3.63
N LEU A 23 6.33 17.90 -3.07
CA LEU A 23 7.62 18.43 -3.56
C LEU A 23 8.23 17.58 -4.69
N LEU A 24 7.79 16.34 -4.85
CA LEU A 24 8.28 15.44 -5.90
C LEU A 24 7.75 15.88 -7.28
N PRO A 25 8.57 15.83 -8.33
CA PRO A 25 8.17 16.27 -9.68
C PRO A 25 7.24 15.27 -10.40
N PHE A 26 6.83 14.19 -9.74
CA PHE A 26 5.96 13.14 -10.28
C PHE A 26 4.86 12.77 -9.28
N SER A 27 3.70 12.34 -9.80
CA SER A 27 2.57 11.93 -8.98
C SER A 27 2.88 10.64 -8.22
N PHE A 28 3.26 10.78 -6.95
CA PHE A 28 3.52 9.66 -6.07
C PHE A 28 2.63 9.77 -4.83
N PRO A 29 1.83 8.76 -4.48
CA PRO A 29 0.89 8.91 -3.37
C PRO A 29 1.61 9.19 -2.05
N GLY A 30 1.20 10.24 -1.34
CA GLY A 30 1.74 10.60 -0.02
C GLY A 30 1.65 9.46 1.01
N SER A 31 0.65 8.58 0.89
CA SER A 31 0.52 7.37 1.71
C SER A 31 1.69 6.39 1.51
N VAL A 32 2.14 6.20 0.27
CA VAL A 32 3.29 5.33 -0.05
C VAL A 32 4.59 5.97 0.43
N VAL A 33 4.75 7.29 0.27
CA VAL A 33 5.91 8.01 0.84
C VAL A 33 5.96 7.82 2.35
N SER A 34 4.83 7.98 3.03
CA SER A 34 4.71 7.82 4.48
C SER A 34 5.09 6.41 4.92
N MET A 35 4.66 5.37 4.19
CA MET A 35 5.06 3.98 4.45
C MET A 35 6.57 3.78 4.32
N LEU A 36 7.18 4.30 3.24
CA LEU A 36 8.64 4.21 3.04
C LEU A 36 9.40 4.99 4.12
N LEU A 37 8.90 6.15 4.52
CA LEU A 37 9.49 6.99 5.55
C LEU A 37 9.47 6.28 6.92
N VAL A 38 8.34 5.65 7.29
CA VAL A 38 8.23 4.81 8.49
C VAL A 38 9.21 3.64 8.41
N LEU A 39 9.32 2.97 7.26
CA LEU A 39 10.25 1.87 7.04
C LEU A 39 11.71 2.29 7.26
N VAL A 40 12.13 3.44 6.71
CA VAL A 40 13.48 3.98 6.89
C VAL A 40 13.74 4.34 8.34
N LEU A 41 12.79 5.00 9.01
CA LEU A 41 12.92 5.39 10.42
C LEU A 41 13.00 4.20 11.38
N LEU A 42 12.25 3.12 11.11
CA LEU A 42 12.35 1.88 11.87
C LEU A 42 13.67 1.15 11.59
N SER A 43 14.08 1.11 10.32
CA SER A 43 15.34 0.44 9.89
C SER A 43 16.59 1.13 10.46
N THR A 44 16.56 2.46 10.59
CA THR A 44 17.62 3.28 11.21
C THR A 44 17.55 3.32 12.74
N LYS A 45 16.52 2.69 13.35
CA LYS A 45 16.21 2.73 14.79
C LYS A 45 16.01 4.13 15.37
N LEU A 46 15.84 5.15 14.52
CA LEU A 46 15.49 6.52 14.93
C LEU A 46 14.10 6.56 15.55
N LEU A 47 13.21 5.69 15.09
CA LEU A 47 11.88 5.50 15.64
C LEU A 47 11.82 4.16 16.37
N LYS A 48 11.47 4.17 17.65
CA LYS A 48 11.19 2.95 18.41
C LYS A 48 9.82 2.42 18.00
N GLU A 49 9.71 1.11 17.82
CA GLU A 49 8.43 0.44 17.52
C GLU A 49 7.34 0.78 18.54
N GLN A 50 7.72 0.95 19.82
CA GLN A 50 6.83 1.38 20.91
C GLN A 50 6.21 2.78 20.71
N ALA A 51 6.80 3.63 19.85
CA ALA A 51 6.26 4.95 19.51
C ALA A 51 5.08 4.88 18.52
N LEU A 52 4.84 3.70 17.93
CA LEU A 52 3.72 3.44 17.02
C LEU A 52 2.80 2.32 17.54
N GLY A 53 3.37 1.29 18.16
CA GLY A 53 2.77 -0.03 18.39
C GLY A 53 1.33 -0.02 18.87
N GLU A 54 1.05 0.48 20.09
CA GLU A 54 -0.30 0.36 20.68
C GLU A 54 -1.39 1.11 19.89
N SER A 55 -1.10 2.33 19.42
CA SER A 55 -2.07 3.13 18.66
C SER A 55 -2.23 2.62 17.22
N ALA A 56 -1.15 2.18 16.59
CA ALA A 56 -1.19 1.56 15.26
C ALA A 56 -1.97 0.25 15.29
N ASP A 57 -1.71 -0.62 16.28
CA ASP A 57 -2.44 -1.88 16.46
C ASP A 57 -3.92 -1.64 16.74
N PHE A 58 -4.26 -0.62 17.54
CA PHE A 58 -5.65 -0.22 17.74
C PHE A 58 -6.33 0.20 16.42
N MET A 59 -5.65 1.00 15.60
CA MET A 59 -6.18 1.43 14.30
C MET A 59 -6.34 0.27 13.33
N LEU A 60 -5.36 -0.65 13.28
CA LEU A 60 -5.42 -1.85 12.45
C LEU A 60 -6.52 -2.81 12.90
N ARG A 61 -6.70 -3.00 14.22
CA ARG A 61 -7.77 -3.84 14.77
C ARG A 61 -9.16 -3.26 14.47
N ASN A 62 -9.28 -1.94 14.37
CA ASN A 62 -10.53 -1.26 14.03
C ASN A 62 -10.53 -0.71 12.59
N MET A 63 -9.73 -1.27 11.68
CA MET A 63 -9.52 -0.73 10.33
C MET A 63 -10.82 -0.55 9.55
N THR A 64 -11.79 -1.46 9.74
CA THR A 64 -13.13 -1.38 9.12
C THR A 64 -13.82 -0.05 9.44
N PHE A 65 -13.72 0.46 10.68
CA PHE A 65 -14.33 1.73 11.07
C PHE A 65 -13.78 2.90 10.24
N PHE A 66 -12.47 2.91 9.96
CA PHE A 66 -11.82 3.94 9.15
C PHE A 66 -12.14 3.83 7.65
N PHE A 67 -12.65 2.69 7.19
CA PHE A 67 -13.11 2.51 5.80
C PHE A 67 -14.58 2.87 5.58
N ILE A 68 -15.38 3.05 6.64
CA ILE A 68 -16.78 3.46 6.51
C ILE A 68 -16.90 4.83 5.82
N PRO A 69 -16.17 5.90 6.21
CA PRO A 69 -16.34 7.21 5.56
C PRO A 69 -16.00 7.22 4.06
N PRO A 70 -14.88 6.61 3.60
CA PRO A 70 -14.63 6.43 2.17
C PRO A 70 -15.74 5.63 1.48
N GLY A 71 -16.23 4.54 2.10
CA GLY A 71 -17.30 3.72 1.54
C GLY A 71 -18.61 4.49 1.37
N VAL A 72 -19.03 5.25 2.38
CA VAL A 72 -20.22 6.11 2.31
C VAL A 72 -20.04 7.23 1.29
N SER A 73 -18.82 7.72 1.09
CA SER A 73 -18.53 8.73 0.06
C SER A 73 -18.76 8.21 -1.34
N ILE A 74 -18.54 6.91 -1.59
CA ILE A 74 -18.83 6.27 -2.89
C ILE A 74 -20.34 6.24 -3.17
N ILE A 75 -21.19 6.14 -2.13
CA ILE A 75 -22.64 6.10 -2.30
C ILE A 75 -23.16 7.38 -2.98
N ARG A 76 -22.49 8.52 -2.77
CA ARG A 76 -22.82 9.79 -3.44
C ARG A 76 -22.68 9.76 -4.96
N TYR A 77 -21.98 8.76 -5.50
CA TYR A 77 -21.75 8.56 -6.93
C TYR A 77 -22.44 7.29 -7.46
N MET A 78 -23.45 6.78 -6.74
CA MET A 78 -24.17 5.55 -7.15
C MET A 78 -24.78 5.64 -8.54
N ASP A 79 -25.29 6.79 -8.95
CA ASP A 79 -25.90 6.94 -10.29
C ASP A 79 -24.88 6.68 -11.41
N ILE A 80 -23.67 7.22 -11.24
CA ILE A 80 -22.56 6.99 -12.18
C ILE A 80 -22.18 5.52 -12.15
N ILE A 81 -21.97 4.95 -10.96
CA ILE A 81 -21.58 3.54 -10.81
C ILE A 81 -22.63 2.60 -11.42
N ASN A 82 -23.91 2.88 -11.23
CA ASN A 82 -25.00 2.07 -11.79
C ASN A 82 -25.10 2.18 -13.33
N SER A 83 -24.52 3.20 -13.94
CA SER A 83 -24.41 3.26 -15.40
C SER A 83 -23.27 2.40 -15.97
N ILE A 84 -22.20 2.17 -15.19
CA ILE A 84 -20.98 1.49 -15.65
C ILE A 84 -20.61 0.24 -14.83
N TRP A 85 -21.46 -0.24 -13.93
CA TRP A 85 -21.13 -1.31 -12.98
C TRP A 85 -20.62 -2.58 -13.67
N TRP A 86 -21.22 -2.96 -14.80
CA TRP A 86 -20.80 -4.13 -15.57
C TRP A 86 -19.41 -3.93 -16.20
N GLN A 87 -19.13 -2.72 -16.69
CA GLN A 87 -17.81 -2.36 -17.23
C GLN A 87 -16.75 -2.38 -16.13
N LEU A 88 -17.07 -1.87 -14.93
CA LEU A 88 -16.20 -1.91 -13.76
C LEU A 88 -15.90 -3.36 -13.33
N LEU A 89 -16.91 -4.23 -13.28
CA LEU A 89 -16.73 -5.65 -12.97
C LEU A 89 -15.81 -6.33 -13.98
N LEU A 90 -16.07 -6.13 -15.28
CA LEU A 90 -15.27 -6.73 -16.34
C LEU A 90 -13.81 -6.26 -16.26
N VAL A 91 -13.58 -4.94 -16.12
CA VAL A 91 -12.22 -4.40 -16.04
C VAL A 91 -11.47 -4.92 -14.82
N ASN A 92 -12.15 -5.08 -13.67
CA ASN A 92 -11.55 -5.64 -12.47
C ASN A 92 -11.17 -7.11 -12.66
N ILE A 93 -12.08 -7.94 -13.17
CA ILE A 93 -11.82 -9.37 -13.39
C ILE A 93 -10.65 -9.55 -14.35
N VAL A 94 -10.67 -8.83 -15.48
CA VAL A 94 -9.57 -8.89 -16.47
C VAL A 94 -8.26 -8.42 -15.84
N SER A 95 -8.26 -7.29 -15.13
CA SER A 95 -7.05 -6.76 -14.48
C SER A 95 -6.46 -7.73 -13.46
N VAL A 96 -7.30 -8.37 -12.65
CA VAL A 96 -6.87 -9.39 -11.68
C VAL A 96 -6.23 -10.56 -12.42
N ILE A 97 -6.91 -11.14 -13.42
CA ILE A 97 -6.39 -12.28 -14.19
C ILE A 97 -5.05 -11.93 -14.85
N THR A 98 -4.96 -10.78 -15.52
CA THR A 98 -3.75 -10.33 -16.21
C THR A 98 -2.61 -10.06 -15.23
N CYS A 99 -2.90 -9.46 -14.07
CA CYS A 99 -1.90 -9.21 -13.03
C CYS A 99 -1.31 -10.53 -12.50
N PHE A 100 -2.16 -11.50 -12.14
CA PHE A 100 -1.71 -12.81 -11.66
C PHE A 100 -0.98 -13.60 -12.76
N ALA A 101 -1.44 -13.53 -14.00
CA ALA A 101 -0.76 -14.16 -15.13
C ALA A 101 0.65 -13.56 -15.33
N ALA A 102 0.79 -12.24 -15.32
CA ALA A 102 2.07 -11.55 -15.44
C ALA A 102 3.02 -11.90 -14.28
N ALA A 103 2.52 -11.92 -13.03
CA ALA A 103 3.30 -12.30 -11.86
C ALA A 103 3.78 -13.76 -11.97
N SER A 104 2.88 -14.68 -12.30
CA SER A 104 3.20 -16.10 -12.49
C SER A 104 4.24 -16.31 -13.59
N TRP A 105 4.04 -15.66 -14.75
CA TRP A 105 4.98 -15.75 -15.86
C TRP A 105 6.36 -15.22 -15.49
N THR A 106 6.42 -14.11 -14.76
CA THR A 106 7.69 -13.53 -14.28
C THR A 106 8.43 -14.52 -13.38
N VAL A 107 7.73 -15.16 -12.44
CA VAL A 107 8.31 -16.18 -11.54
C VAL A 107 8.79 -17.40 -12.33
N VAL A 108 7.99 -17.91 -13.27
CA VAL A 108 8.37 -19.07 -14.10
C VAL A 108 9.58 -18.74 -14.98
N LEU A 109 9.63 -17.54 -15.56
CA LEU A 109 10.73 -17.09 -16.41
C LEU A 109 12.02 -16.98 -15.60
N VAL A 110 11.99 -16.30 -14.45
CA VAL A 110 13.16 -16.17 -13.57
C VAL A 110 13.62 -17.54 -13.07
N GLY A 111 12.68 -18.42 -12.70
CA GLY A 111 13.00 -19.79 -12.29
C GLY A 111 13.66 -20.62 -13.40
N ARG A 112 13.21 -20.48 -14.65
CA ARG A 112 13.84 -21.12 -15.82
C ARG A 112 15.24 -20.55 -16.08
N MET A 113 15.42 -19.25 -15.98
CA MET A 113 16.72 -18.58 -16.14
C MET A 113 17.72 -19.03 -15.07
N GLN A 114 17.29 -19.13 -13.81
CA GLN A 114 18.14 -19.61 -12.71
C GLN A 114 18.57 -21.06 -12.93
N LYS A 115 17.67 -21.95 -13.37
CA LYS A 115 18.00 -23.35 -13.70
C LYS A 115 18.98 -23.45 -14.87
N ALA A 116 18.80 -22.64 -15.92
CA ALA A 116 19.71 -22.58 -17.06
C ALA A 116 21.10 -22.06 -16.68
N LEU A 117 21.19 -21.07 -15.78
CA LEU A 117 22.47 -20.60 -15.25
C LEU A 117 23.14 -21.62 -14.32
N ALA A 118 22.37 -22.33 -13.47
CA ALA A 118 22.92 -23.35 -12.59
C ALA A 118 23.47 -24.56 -13.36
N GLY A 119 22.82 -24.97 -14.45
CA GLY A 119 23.30 -26.03 -15.34
C GLY A 119 24.61 -25.67 -16.06
N ARG A 120 24.92 -24.38 -16.25
CA ARG A 120 26.19 -23.90 -16.81
C ARG A 120 27.33 -23.78 -15.81
N ARG A 121 27.06 -23.90 -14.50
CA ARG A 121 28.08 -23.80 -13.44
C ARG A 121 28.62 -25.17 -13.02
N HIS A 122 28.01 -26.25 -13.48
CA HIS A 122 28.39 -27.65 -13.22
C HIS A 122 28.86 -28.40 -14.48
N ALA A 123 28.99 -27.72 -15.61
CA ALA A 123 29.64 -28.20 -16.84
C ALA A 123 30.89 -27.36 -17.09
#